data_AF-A0A6A5GAD7-F1
#
_entry.id   AF-A0A6A5GAD7-F1
#
_cell.length_a   1.000
_cell.length_b   1.000
_cell.length_c   1.000
_cell.angle_alpha   90.00
_cell.angle_beta   90.00
_cell.angle_gamma   90.00
#
_symmetry.space_group_name_H-M   'P 1'
#
loop_
_entity.id
_entity.type
_entity.pdbx_description
1 polymer ?
#
loop_
_entity_poly.entity_id
_entity_poly.type
_entity_poly.pdbx_seq_one_letter_code
_entity_poly.pdbx_strand_id
1 'polypeptide(L)'
;MLFLVMDKYSEDALRKVYPRLNIVIWLAPVLQKTFRPYDTTYMSFFLMRTNMIHALQKLGKPFWMLQADTVWRDNFFNLISTDDYKKSDILLDQQGYEGTAPIRKRTMNGANFYVPVKSTSQSLVESWLSWQKSVYITDPDLVKMFCLRGDYLCDFIPYSLVTGWEWIYGDQKNPPIMIQMDGETGGNKEKVLEKYNFWFLDRNDRCKPDKVSKGVMQMNEGTVPRVMTQSKNREQFYLKLGEILNQIPVFGHYSSIYGGLTSLYLQFF
;
A
#
# COMPACT_ATOMS: atom_id res chain seq x y z
N MET A 1 10.15 -7.13 -18.41
CA MET A 1 9.02 -6.89 -17.48
C MET A 1 7.84 -7.72 -17.97
N LEU A 2 7.21 -8.48 -17.07
CA LEU A 2 6.02 -9.28 -17.34
C LEU A 2 4.82 -8.57 -16.71
N PHE A 3 3.73 -8.45 -17.46
CA PHE A 3 2.46 -7.93 -16.97
C PHE A 3 1.47 -9.08 -16.85
N LEU A 4 0.85 -9.21 -15.68
CA LEU A 4 -0.30 -10.07 -15.49
C LEU A 4 -1.55 -9.21 -15.56
N VAL A 5 -2.49 -9.57 -16.44
CA VAL A 5 -3.80 -8.93 -16.54
C VAL A 5 -4.89 -9.97 -16.34
N MET A 6 -6.02 -9.56 -15.77
CA MET A 6 -7.10 -10.48 -15.38
C MET A 6 -8.30 -10.43 -16.33
N ASP A 7 -8.30 -9.48 -17.26
CA ASP A 7 -9.40 -9.20 -18.15
C ASP A 7 -8.91 -8.77 -19.54
N LYS A 8 -9.78 -8.95 -20.52
CA LYS A 8 -9.45 -8.67 -21.92
C LYS A 8 -9.32 -7.18 -22.21
N TYR A 9 -10.09 -6.35 -21.51
CA TYR A 9 -10.06 -4.91 -21.67
C TYR A 9 -8.68 -4.34 -21.30
N SER A 10 -8.12 -4.76 -20.16
CA SER A 10 -6.79 -4.39 -19.70
C SER A 10 -5.69 -4.86 -20.66
N GLU A 11 -5.80 -6.08 -21.20
CA GLU A 11 -4.86 -6.57 -22.22
C GLU A 11 -4.88 -5.68 -23.48
N ASP A 12 -6.07 -5.45 -24.03
CA ASP A 12 -6.23 -4.71 -25.28
C ASP A 12 -5.79 -3.24 -25.12
N ALA A 13 -6.11 -2.62 -23.98
CA ALA A 13 -5.65 -1.28 -23.62
C ALA A 13 -4.12 -1.20 -23.55
N LEU A 14 -3.47 -2.13 -22.84
CA LEU A 14 -2.01 -2.17 -22.75
C LEU A 14 -1.35 -2.43 -24.10
N ARG A 15 -1.85 -3.37 -24.91
CA ARG A 15 -1.28 -3.69 -26.23
C ARG A 15 -1.41 -2.54 -27.21
N LYS A 16 -2.50 -1.77 -27.14
CA LYS A 16 -2.72 -0.59 -27.99
C LYS A 16 -1.62 0.45 -27.79
N VAL A 17 -1.20 0.68 -26.55
CA VAL A 17 -0.19 1.70 -26.21
C VAL A 17 1.23 1.11 -26.26
N TYR A 18 1.38 -0.13 -25.82
CA TYR A 18 2.68 -0.81 -25.68
C TYR A 18 2.66 -2.19 -26.35
N PRO A 19 2.77 -2.26 -27.69
CA PRO A 19 2.55 -3.49 -28.45
C PRO A 19 3.58 -4.60 -28.19
N ARG A 20 4.72 -4.27 -27.58
CA ARG A 20 5.82 -5.20 -27.27
C ARG A 20 5.85 -5.66 -25.81
N LEU A 21 4.83 -5.35 -25.00
CA LEU A 21 4.78 -5.85 -23.63
C LEU A 21 4.57 -7.36 -23.60
N ASN A 22 5.33 -8.04 -22.74
CA ASN A 22 5.09 -9.42 -22.37
C ASN A 22 3.89 -9.44 -21.41
N ILE A 23 2.71 -9.77 -21.93
CA ILE A 23 1.47 -9.85 -21.15
C ILE A 23 1.05 -11.30 -21.04
N VAL A 24 0.85 -11.76 -19.81
CA VAL A 24 0.14 -13.00 -19.49
C VAL A 24 -1.27 -12.60 -19.07
N ILE A 25 -2.26 -13.16 -19.75
CA ILE A 25 -3.66 -12.97 -19.38
C ILE A 25 -4.14 -14.18 -18.58
N TRP A 26 -4.71 -13.92 -17.41
CA TRP A 26 -5.46 -14.92 -16.66
C TRP A 26 -6.92 -14.52 -16.66
N LEU A 27 -7.69 -15.07 -17.60
CA LEU A 27 -9.12 -14.77 -17.72
C LEU A 27 -9.87 -15.32 -16.51
N ALA A 28 -10.20 -14.43 -15.58
CA ALA A 28 -11.09 -14.72 -14.47
C ALA A 28 -12.50 -14.17 -14.83
N PRO A 29 -13.50 -15.03 -15.08
CA PRO A 29 -14.84 -14.58 -15.52
C PRO A 29 -15.49 -13.57 -14.58
N VAL A 30 -15.29 -13.74 -13.27
CA VAL A 30 -15.83 -12.83 -12.25
C VAL A 30 -15.18 -11.44 -12.27
N LEU A 31 -13.94 -11.33 -12.75
CA LEU A 31 -13.18 -10.07 -12.81
C LEU A 31 -13.33 -9.32 -14.14
N GLN A 32 -14.14 -9.81 -15.09
CA GLN A 32 -14.34 -9.16 -16.39
C GLN A 32 -15.23 -7.89 -16.32
N LYS A 33 -15.88 -7.65 -15.19
CA LYS A 33 -16.77 -6.49 -14.98
C LYS A 33 -16.20 -5.61 -13.88
N THR A 34 -16.48 -4.31 -13.97
CA THR A 34 -16.17 -3.37 -12.89
C THR A 34 -16.88 -3.80 -11.62
N PHE A 35 -16.11 -4.05 -10.57
CA PHE A 35 -16.60 -4.36 -9.23
C PHE A 35 -16.42 -3.13 -8.32
N ARG A 36 -17.20 -3.10 -7.25
CA ARG A 36 -17.07 -2.08 -6.20
C ARG A 36 -16.19 -2.62 -5.08
N PRO A 37 -15.55 -1.75 -4.27
CA PRO A 37 -15.11 -2.15 -2.94
C PRO A 37 -16.25 -2.90 -2.23
N TYR A 38 -15.91 -3.94 -1.45
CA TYR A 38 -16.87 -4.82 -0.74
C TYR A 38 -17.61 -5.86 -1.57
N ASP A 39 -17.44 -5.87 -2.90
CA ASP A 39 -17.93 -6.98 -3.71
C ASP A 39 -17.10 -8.23 -3.40
N THR A 40 -17.74 -9.39 -3.28
CA THR A 40 -17.07 -10.70 -3.22
C THR A 40 -16.04 -10.91 -4.35
N THR A 41 -16.30 -10.28 -5.49
CA THR A 41 -15.39 -10.21 -6.64
C THR A 41 -14.08 -9.49 -6.31
N TYR A 42 -14.13 -8.43 -5.49
CA TYR A 42 -12.94 -7.72 -5.01
C TYR A 42 -12.04 -8.63 -4.16
N MET A 43 -12.63 -9.51 -3.35
CA MET A 43 -11.89 -10.49 -2.55
C MET A 43 -11.10 -11.48 -3.40
N SER A 44 -11.60 -11.80 -4.60
CA SER A 44 -10.91 -12.69 -5.54
C SER A 44 -9.55 -12.13 -5.98
N PHE A 45 -9.43 -10.80 -6.06
CA PHE A 45 -8.16 -10.14 -6.34
C PHE A 45 -7.13 -10.37 -5.22
N PHE A 46 -7.56 -10.20 -3.97
CA PHE A 46 -6.70 -10.43 -2.82
C PHE A 46 -6.29 -11.90 -2.69
N LEU A 47 -7.22 -12.84 -2.92
CA LEU A 47 -6.93 -14.26 -2.93
C LEU A 47 -5.93 -14.64 -4.03
N MET A 48 -6.09 -14.14 -5.25
CA MET A 48 -5.11 -14.32 -6.32
C MET A 48 -3.74 -13.86 -5.87
N ARG A 49 -3.64 -12.61 -5.39
CA ARG A 49 -2.37 -12.01 -5.03
C ARG A 49 -1.69 -12.82 -3.92
N THR A 50 -2.42 -13.25 -2.89
CA THR A 50 -1.86 -14.11 -1.84
C THR A 50 -1.41 -15.47 -2.39
N ASN A 51 -2.09 -16.05 -3.38
CA ASN A 51 -1.63 -17.26 -4.05
C ASN A 51 -0.32 -17.02 -4.85
N MET A 52 -0.17 -15.87 -5.51
CA MET A 52 1.08 -15.52 -6.19
C MET A 52 2.24 -15.37 -5.20
N ILE A 53 1.98 -14.69 -4.07
CA ILE A 53 2.94 -14.54 -2.96
C ILE A 53 3.35 -15.91 -2.44
N HIS A 54 2.38 -16.80 -2.19
CA HIS A 54 2.63 -18.17 -1.77
C HIS A 54 3.45 -18.97 -2.80
N ALA A 55 3.15 -18.85 -4.09
CA ALA A 55 3.92 -19.50 -5.15
C ALA A 55 5.37 -19.02 -5.19
N LEU A 56 5.62 -17.71 -5.09
CA LEU A 56 6.98 -17.14 -5.02
C LEU A 56 7.75 -17.69 -3.81
N GLN A 57 7.10 -17.77 -2.64
CA GLN A 57 7.70 -18.32 -1.43
C GLN A 57 8.01 -19.81 -1.55
N LYS A 58 7.14 -20.61 -2.17
CA LYS A 58 7.39 -22.04 -2.45
C LYS A 58 8.50 -22.26 -3.47
N LEU A 59 8.71 -21.34 -4.40
CA LEU A 59 9.81 -21.33 -5.34
C LEU A 59 11.12 -20.76 -4.76
N GLY A 60 11.13 -20.41 -3.47
CA GLY A 60 12.28 -19.83 -2.80
C GLY A 60 12.69 -18.47 -3.36
N LYS A 61 11.72 -17.65 -3.79
CA LYS A 61 11.94 -16.30 -4.32
C LYS A 61 11.47 -15.22 -3.33
N PRO A 62 12.39 -14.41 -2.78
CA PRO A 62 11.99 -13.24 -2.02
C PRO A 62 11.41 -12.20 -2.97
N PHE A 63 10.53 -11.34 -2.49
CA PHE A 63 9.91 -10.34 -3.35
C PHE A 63 9.53 -9.08 -2.59
N TRP A 64 9.51 -7.99 -3.35
CA TRP A 64 8.87 -6.74 -2.98
C TRP A 64 7.49 -6.68 -3.61
N MET A 65 6.49 -6.31 -2.81
CA MET A 65 5.22 -5.83 -3.30
C MET A 65 5.18 -4.32 -3.13
N LEU A 66 4.76 -3.62 -4.17
CA LEU A 66 4.71 -2.17 -4.23
C LEU A 66 3.41 -1.75 -4.90
N GLN A 67 2.69 -0.81 -4.31
CA GLN A 67 1.41 -0.33 -4.83
C GLN A 67 1.60 0.68 -5.96
N ALA A 68 0.70 0.63 -6.94
CA ALA A 68 0.75 1.47 -8.13
C ALA A 68 0.47 2.96 -7.87
N ASP A 69 -0.22 3.28 -6.77
CA ASP A 69 -0.49 4.66 -6.31
C ASP A 69 0.60 5.18 -5.36
N THR A 70 1.83 4.69 -5.52
CA THR A 70 3.00 5.20 -4.81
C THR A 70 3.77 6.16 -5.71
N VAL A 71 4.11 7.34 -5.20
CA VAL A 71 4.98 8.31 -5.87
C VAL A 71 6.42 8.02 -5.51
N TRP A 72 7.29 7.91 -6.52
CA TRP A 72 8.71 7.61 -6.36
C TRP A 72 9.55 8.84 -6.69
N ARG A 73 10.32 9.32 -5.71
CA ARG A 73 11.25 10.44 -5.88
C ARG A 73 12.63 9.98 -6.35
N ASP A 74 13.05 8.79 -5.92
CA ASP A 74 14.37 8.23 -6.21
C ASP A 74 14.28 6.69 -6.27
N ASN A 75 15.40 6.05 -6.62
CA ASN A 75 15.51 4.60 -6.62
C ASN A 75 15.61 4.06 -5.18
N PHE A 76 14.45 3.63 -4.67
CA PHE A 76 14.30 2.97 -3.37
C PHE A 76 15.28 1.81 -3.14
N PHE A 77 15.54 0.99 -4.16
CA PHE A 77 16.35 -0.23 -4.02
C PHE A 77 17.84 0.04 -3.82
N ASN A 78 18.32 1.25 -4.16
CA ASN A 78 19.70 1.64 -3.91
C ASN A 78 19.95 2.03 -2.44
N LEU A 79 18.88 2.32 -1.70
CA LEU A 79 18.94 2.92 -0.36
C LEU A 79 18.54 1.94 0.74
N ILE A 80 17.86 0.85 0.38
CA ILE A 80 17.47 -0.19 1.32
C ILE A 80 18.30 -1.45 1.14
N SER A 81 18.92 -1.89 2.23
CA SER A 81 19.59 -3.19 2.30
C SER A 81 18.63 -4.19 2.94
N THR A 82 18.13 -5.15 2.16
CA THR A 82 17.31 -6.24 2.72
C THR A 82 18.09 -7.13 3.68
N ASP A 83 19.42 -7.05 3.64
CA ASP A 83 20.30 -7.81 4.51
C ASP A 83 20.19 -7.39 5.97
N ASP A 84 19.85 -6.14 6.22
CA ASP A 84 19.65 -5.58 7.56
C ASP A 84 18.40 -6.17 8.25
N TYR A 85 17.52 -6.78 7.45
CA TYR A 85 16.21 -7.31 7.87
C TYR A 85 16.11 -8.84 7.74
N LYS A 86 17.24 -9.56 7.61
CA LYS A 86 17.26 -11.05 7.47
C LYS A 86 16.55 -11.78 8.60
N LYS A 87 16.52 -11.20 9.80
CA LYS A 87 15.87 -11.80 10.97
C LYS A 87 14.35 -11.70 10.91
N SER A 88 13.80 -10.81 10.11
CA SER A 88 12.38 -10.46 10.12
C SER A 88 11.61 -11.31 9.12
N ASP A 89 10.39 -11.68 9.48
CA ASP A 89 9.51 -12.52 8.67
C ASP A 89 8.89 -11.74 7.51
N ILE A 90 8.72 -10.44 7.72
CA ILE A 90 8.22 -9.48 6.75
C ILE A 90 8.71 -8.07 7.13
N LEU A 91 8.94 -7.24 6.12
CA LEU A 91 9.31 -5.83 6.26
C LEU A 91 8.21 -4.97 5.64
N LEU A 92 7.64 -4.05 6.42
CA LEU A 92 6.42 -3.33 6.08
C LEU A 92 6.65 -1.82 5.96
N ASP A 93 5.90 -1.16 5.09
CA ASP A 93 5.67 0.28 5.27
C ASP A 93 4.91 0.56 6.58
N GLN A 94 4.80 1.82 6.97
CA GLN A 94 4.09 2.21 8.18
C GLN A 94 3.30 3.49 8.03
N GLN A 95 2.17 3.55 8.72
CA GLN A 95 1.26 4.70 8.76
C GLN A 95 1.95 5.94 9.30
N GLY A 96 1.51 7.10 8.83
CA GLY A 96 2.08 8.37 9.26
C GLY A 96 3.45 8.69 8.68
N TYR A 97 4.18 9.53 9.39
CA TYR A 97 5.50 10.09 9.06
C TYR A 97 6.34 10.25 10.34
N GLU A 98 7.57 10.77 10.23
CA GLU A 98 8.52 10.85 11.36
C GLU A 98 7.93 11.53 12.62
N GLY A 99 7.04 12.52 12.44
CA GLY A 99 6.36 13.26 13.51
C GLY A 99 5.05 12.64 14.02
N THR A 100 4.65 11.47 13.54
CA THR A 100 3.42 10.79 13.97
C THR A 100 3.50 10.28 15.41
N ALA A 101 2.37 10.31 16.13
CA ALA A 101 2.27 9.82 17.51
C ALA A 101 2.76 8.36 17.64
N PRO A 102 3.51 8.01 18.70
CA PRO A 102 4.09 6.67 18.86
C PRO A 102 3.08 5.51 18.75
N ILE A 103 1.86 5.70 19.24
CA ILE A 103 0.79 4.69 19.22
C ILE A 103 0.32 4.33 17.79
N ARG A 104 0.61 5.18 16.80
CA ARG A 104 0.30 4.97 15.39
C ARG A 104 1.49 4.46 14.57
N LYS A 105 2.71 4.54 15.12
CA LYS A 105 3.91 3.98 14.47
C LYS A 105 3.83 2.45 14.46
N ARG A 106 4.64 1.80 13.62
CA ARG A 106 4.70 0.32 13.54
C ARG A 106 3.36 -0.34 13.24
N THR A 107 2.56 0.34 12.43
CA THR A 107 1.31 -0.16 11.87
C THR A 107 1.41 -0.03 10.37
N MET A 108 1.18 -1.12 9.63
CA MET A 108 1.22 -1.12 8.16
C MET A 108 0.31 -0.04 7.57
N ASN A 109 0.82 0.74 6.61
CA ASN A 109 0.03 1.76 5.92
C ASN A 109 -0.76 1.14 4.77
N GLY A 110 -0.05 0.44 3.88
CA GLY A 110 -0.66 -0.30 2.78
C GLY A 110 0.22 -1.42 2.31
N ALA A 111 0.04 -1.84 1.07
CA ALA A 111 0.63 -3.06 0.53
C ALA A 111 2.04 -2.85 -0.06
N ASN A 112 2.86 -1.95 0.52
CA ASN A 112 4.29 -1.88 0.22
C ASN A 112 5.07 -2.68 1.26
N PHE A 113 5.58 -3.85 0.88
CA PHE A 113 6.28 -4.73 1.80
C PHE A 113 7.26 -5.66 1.09
N TYR A 114 8.18 -6.22 1.88
CA TYR A 114 9.13 -7.23 1.45
C TYR A 114 8.97 -8.51 2.27
N VAL A 115 8.93 -9.64 1.59
CA VAL A 115 8.88 -10.96 2.24
C VAL A 115 10.17 -11.72 1.89
N PRO A 116 11.08 -11.94 2.85
CA PRO A 116 12.25 -12.79 2.65
C PRO A 116 11.85 -14.26 2.49
N VAL A 117 12.80 -15.11 2.11
CA VAL A 117 12.60 -16.56 2.00
C VAL A 117 13.26 -17.24 3.19
N LYS A 118 12.43 -17.73 4.10
CA LYS A 118 12.81 -18.57 5.24
C LYS A 118 11.58 -19.30 5.77
N SER A 119 11.79 -20.30 6.63
CA SER A 119 10.72 -21.15 7.16
C SER A 119 9.60 -20.36 7.84
N THR A 120 9.94 -19.33 8.63
CA THR A 120 8.96 -18.51 9.33
C THR A 120 8.18 -17.58 8.40
N SER A 121 8.82 -16.98 7.39
CA SER A 121 8.14 -16.20 6.34
C SER A 121 7.21 -17.06 5.48
N GLN A 122 7.61 -18.30 5.19
CA GLN A 122 6.75 -19.26 4.49
C GLN A 122 5.53 -19.62 5.35
N SER A 123 5.72 -19.86 6.65
CA SER A 123 4.62 -20.07 7.59
C SER A 123 3.67 -18.87 7.67
N LEU A 124 4.20 -17.64 7.70
CA LEU A 124 3.39 -16.41 7.64
C LEU A 124 2.49 -16.40 6.41
N VAL A 125 3.05 -16.71 5.23
CA VAL A 125 2.31 -16.69 3.97
C VAL A 125 1.30 -17.85 3.88
N GLU A 126 1.59 -19.01 4.45
CA GLU A 126 0.63 -20.11 4.57
C GLU A 126 -0.55 -19.74 5.47
N SER A 127 -0.29 -19.16 6.64
CA SER A 127 -1.33 -18.64 7.54
C SER A 127 -2.15 -17.56 6.84
N TRP A 128 -1.50 -16.61 6.17
CA TRP A 128 -2.18 -15.58 5.40
C TRP A 128 -3.11 -16.19 4.36
N LEU A 129 -2.63 -17.11 3.53
CA LEU A 129 -3.46 -17.76 2.51
C LEU A 129 -4.65 -18.52 3.11
N SER A 130 -4.46 -19.19 4.26
CA SER A 130 -5.53 -19.90 4.96
C SER A 130 -6.67 -18.96 5.40
N TRP A 131 -6.33 -17.82 5.98
CA TRP A 131 -7.28 -16.79 6.36
C TRP A 131 -7.96 -16.15 5.15
N GLN A 132 -7.20 -15.79 4.11
CA GLN A 132 -7.72 -15.18 2.88
C GLN A 132 -8.73 -16.08 2.15
N LYS A 133 -8.64 -17.41 2.34
CA LYS A 133 -9.60 -18.38 1.80
C LYS A 133 -10.91 -18.46 2.58
N SER A 134 -10.91 -18.04 3.84
CA SER A 134 -11.97 -18.35 4.81
C SER A 134 -12.74 -17.12 5.28
N VAL A 135 -12.12 -15.94 5.26
CA VAL A 135 -12.68 -14.70 5.81
C VAL A 135 -12.46 -13.57 4.82
N TYR A 136 -13.45 -12.70 4.65
CA TYR A 136 -13.29 -11.44 3.90
C TYR A 136 -12.42 -10.49 4.72
N ILE A 137 -11.14 -10.38 4.37
CA ILE A 137 -10.18 -9.49 5.01
C ILE A 137 -9.12 -9.05 3.99
N THR A 138 -8.64 -7.81 4.08
CA THR A 138 -7.58 -7.32 3.21
C THR A 138 -6.21 -7.81 3.69
N ASP A 139 -5.21 -7.70 2.83
CA ASP A 139 -3.83 -8.06 3.17
C ASP A 139 -3.18 -7.16 4.22
N PRO A 140 -3.22 -5.80 4.13
CA PRO A 140 -2.74 -4.97 5.21
C PRO A 140 -3.38 -5.32 6.54
N ASP A 141 -4.69 -5.54 6.58
CA ASP A 141 -5.40 -5.82 7.83
C ASP A 141 -4.91 -7.12 8.47
N LEU A 142 -4.82 -8.19 7.67
CA LEU A 142 -4.39 -9.48 8.18
C LEU A 142 -2.92 -9.48 8.62
N VAL A 143 -2.04 -8.91 7.81
CA VAL A 143 -0.61 -8.81 8.14
C VAL A 143 -0.41 -7.94 9.38
N LYS A 144 -1.13 -6.83 9.49
CA LYS A 144 -1.14 -5.98 10.69
C LYS A 144 -1.58 -6.76 11.93
N MET A 145 -2.64 -7.56 11.83
CA MET A 145 -3.10 -8.41 12.94
C MET A 145 -2.01 -9.37 13.39
N PHE A 146 -1.36 -10.08 12.46
CA PHE A 146 -0.26 -10.99 12.76
C PHE A 146 0.91 -10.30 13.45
N CYS A 147 1.31 -9.12 12.97
CA CYS A 147 2.40 -8.34 13.56
C CYS A 147 2.08 -7.82 14.96
N LEU A 148 0.86 -7.30 15.17
CA LEU A 148 0.45 -6.74 16.47
C LEU A 148 0.23 -7.81 17.54
N ARG A 149 -0.20 -9.01 17.14
CA ARG A 149 -0.27 -10.18 18.04
C ARG A 149 1.10 -10.74 18.41
N GLY A 150 2.13 -10.43 17.62
CA GLY A 150 3.46 -11.01 17.76
C GLY A 150 3.53 -12.47 17.27
N ASP A 151 2.60 -12.88 16.41
CA ASP A 151 2.63 -14.23 15.81
C ASP A 151 3.87 -14.42 14.91
N TYR A 152 4.36 -13.32 14.33
CA TYR A 152 5.51 -13.26 13.44
C TYR A 152 6.37 -12.01 13.70
N LEU A 153 7.66 -12.08 13.37
CA LEU A 153 8.60 -10.98 13.55
C LEU A 153 8.48 -9.97 12.41
N CYS A 154 7.83 -8.84 12.66
CA CYS A 154 7.66 -7.79 11.66
C CYS A 154 8.59 -6.60 11.94
N ASP A 155 9.30 -6.18 10.89
CA ASP A 155 10.06 -4.92 10.89
C ASP A 155 9.41 -3.88 9.98
N PHE A 156 9.83 -2.63 10.16
CA PHE A 156 9.22 -1.49 9.48
C PHE A 156 10.28 -0.68 8.72
N ILE A 157 9.91 -0.27 7.52
CA ILE A 157 10.72 0.57 6.66
C ILE A 157 10.79 1.97 7.29
N PRO A 158 11.98 2.60 7.37
CA PRO A 158 12.12 3.95 7.90
C PRO A 158 11.27 4.97 7.13
N TYR A 159 10.71 5.97 7.84
CA TYR A 159 9.91 7.03 7.23
C TYR A 159 10.67 7.87 6.20
N SER A 160 12.00 7.96 6.33
CA SER A 160 12.88 8.61 5.35
C SER A 160 12.87 7.89 3.99
N LEU A 161 12.54 6.60 3.96
CA LEU A 161 12.41 5.83 2.73
C LEU A 161 10.96 5.77 2.26
N VAL A 162 10.02 5.39 3.13
CA VAL A 162 8.61 5.19 2.76
C VAL A 162 7.69 5.77 3.82
N THR A 163 6.72 6.57 3.39
CA THR A 163 5.69 7.16 4.26
C THR A 163 4.36 7.21 3.52
N GLY A 164 3.27 7.36 4.27
CA GLY A 164 1.96 7.64 3.69
C GLY A 164 1.79 9.11 3.28
N TRP A 165 0.67 9.38 2.63
CA TRP A 165 0.21 10.71 2.24
C TRP A 165 0.22 11.73 3.40
N GLU A 166 0.17 11.28 4.67
CA GLU A 166 0.19 12.11 5.87
C GLU A 166 1.40 13.05 5.94
N TRP A 167 2.55 12.68 5.36
CA TRP A 167 3.73 13.56 5.30
C TRP A 167 3.42 14.92 4.65
N ILE A 168 2.55 14.97 3.64
CA ILE A 168 2.12 16.21 2.96
C ILE A 168 1.42 17.18 3.94
N TYR A 169 0.79 16.65 4.98
CA TYR A 169 0.06 17.42 5.98
C TYR A 169 0.90 17.73 7.23
N GLY A 170 2.07 17.10 7.35
CA GLY A 170 3.09 17.42 8.33
C GLY A 170 3.90 18.67 7.97
N ASP A 171 5.14 18.73 8.44
CA ASP A 171 6.06 19.84 8.20
C ASP A 171 6.73 19.82 6.81
N GLN A 172 6.49 18.75 6.03
CA GLN A 172 7.11 18.47 4.73
C GLN A 172 8.65 18.60 4.71
N LYS A 173 9.31 18.37 5.84
CA LYS A 173 10.78 18.32 5.90
C LYS A 173 11.26 16.92 5.55
N ASN A 174 12.49 16.84 5.04
CA ASN A 174 13.18 15.59 4.71
C ASN A 174 12.31 14.65 3.86
N PRO A 175 12.04 14.99 2.59
CA PRO A 175 11.10 14.25 1.78
C PRO A 175 11.49 12.78 1.66
N PRO A 176 10.53 11.87 1.81
CA PRO A 176 10.74 10.43 1.67
C PRO A 176 11.14 10.07 0.24
N ILE A 177 11.63 8.86 0.05
CA ILE A 177 11.89 8.31 -1.29
C ILE A 177 10.59 7.89 -1.97
N MET A 178 9.66 7.32 -1.21
CA MET A 178 8.35 6.91 -1.68
C MET A 178 7.24 7.48 -0.81
N ILE A 179 6.16 7.95 -1.45
CA ILE A 179 4.91 8.36 -0.77
C ILE A 179 3.77 7.50 -1.29
N GLN A 180 3.15 6.73 -0.40
CA GLN A 180 1.94 6.00 -0.75
C GLN A 180 0.72 6.94 -0.67
N MET A 181 0.08 7.16 -1.82
CA MET A 181 -1.05 8.07 -1.98
C MET A 181 -2.39 7.35 -1.77
N ASP A 182 -2.54 6.67 -0.64
CA ASP A 182 -3.80 6.04 -0.26
C ASP A 182 -4.81 7.06 0.31
N GLY A 183 -6.08 6.70 0.44
CA GLY A 183 -7.10 7.47 1.18
C GLY A 183 -7.99 8.41 0.34
N GLU A 184 -7.94 8.31 -0.98
CA GLU A 184 -8.94 8.90 -1.86
C GLU A 184 -9.95 7.83 -2.32
N THR A 185 -11.12 7.83 -1.70
CA THR A 185 -12.25 6.95 -2.03
C THR A 185 -13.25 7.71 -2.92
N GLY A 186 -13.72 7.08 -4.01
CA GLY A 186 -14.73 7.67 -4.92
C GLY A 186 -14.32 7.89 -6.38
N GLY A 187 -13.24 7.26 -6.86
CA GLY A 187 -12.94 7.17 -8.31
C GLY A 187 -12.32 8.42 -8.95
N ASN A 188 -11.93 9.43 -8.17
CA ASN A 188 -11.26 10.66 -8.67
C ASN A 188 -9.77 10.73 -8.29
N LYS A 189 -9.11 9.58 -8.03
CA LYS A 189 -7.69 9.52 -7.62
C LYS A 189 -6.79 10.34 -8.56
N GLU A 190 -6.97 10.22 -9.88
CA GLU A 190 -6.20 10.98 -10.88
C GLU A 190 -6.30 12.49 -10.68
N LYS A 191 -7.52 13.02 -10.53
CA LYS A 191 -7.75 14.47 -10.31
C LYS A 191 -7.14 14.96 -9.00
N VAL A 192 -7.09 14.10 -7.99
CA VAL A 192 -6.45 14.45 -6.72
C VAL A 192 -4.94 14.46 -6.87
N LEU A 193 -4.35 13.47 -7.55
CA LEU A 193 -2.93 13.47 -7.91
C LEU A 193 -2.55 14.69 -8.76
N GLU A 194 -3.42 15.14 -9.67
CA GLU A 194 -3.22 16.39 -10.42
C GLU A 194 -3.11 17.61 -9.49
N LYS A 195 -3.98 17.70 -8.46
CA LYS A 195 -3.94 18.80 -7.48
C LYS A 195 -2.67 18.78 -6.61
N TYR A 196 -2.11 17.60 -6.34
CA TYR A 196 -0.80 17.48 -5.68
C TYR A 196 0.39 17.76 -6.62
N ASN A 197 0.15 17.93 -7.93
CA ASN A 197 1.18 17.91 -8.99
C ASN A 197 1.93 16.58 -9.10
N PHE A 198 1.30 15.47 -8.71
CA PHE A 198 1.83 14.10 -8.83
C PHE A 198 1.20 13.29 -9.98
N TRP A 199 0.39 13.92 -10.82
CA TRP A 199 -0.08 13.32 -12.07
C TRP A 199 0.83 13.72 -13.23
N PHE A 200 1.78 12.85 -13.57
CA PHE A 200 2.87 13.15 -14.49
C PHE A 200 2.54 12.92 -15.97
N LEU A 201 1.35 12.39 -16.28
CA LEU A 201 0.93 12.09 -17.64
C LEU A 201 0.17 13.26 -18.27
N ASP A 202 0.19 13.35 -19.60
CA ASP A 202 -0.73 14.18 -20.37
C ASP A 202 -1.99 13.41 -20.77
N ARG A 203 -2.89 14.05 -21.52
CA ARG A 203 -4.17 13.45 -21.95
C ARG A 203 -4.01 12.29 -22.94
N ASN A 204 -2.80 12.06 -23.45
CA ASN A 204 -2.47 10.96 -24.36
C ASN A 204 -1.63 9.89 -23.64
N ASP A 205 -1.66 9.86 -22.30
CA ASP A 205 -0.91 8.94 -21.44
C ASP A 205 0.61 9.01 -21.62
N ARG A 206 1.13 10.16 -22.06
CA ARG A 206 2.58 10.38 -22.21
C ARG A 206 3.13 11.11 -20.99
N CYS A 207 4.26 10.62 -20.48
CA CYS A 207 4.98 11.28 -19.40
C CYS A 207 5.46 12.68 -19.81
N LYS A 208 5.27 13.66 -18.92
CA LYS A 208 5.65 15.07 -19.09
C LYS A 208 6.83 15.43 -18.17
N PRO A 209 8.04 15.65 -18.71
CA PRO A 209 9.21 15.97 -17.90
C PRO A 209 9.05 17.20 -17.00
N ASP A 210 8.37 18.25 -17.48
CA ASP A 210 8.09 19.47 -16.73
C ASP A 210 7.23 19.22 -15.49
N LYS A 211 6.21 18.35 -15.61
CA LYS A 211 5.39 17.93 -14.46
C LYS A 211 6.19 17.13 -13.43
N VAL A 212 7.06 16.23 -13.89
CA VAL A 212 7.96 15.46 -13.02
C VAL A 212 8.91 16.40 -12.28
N SER A 213 9.59 17.29 -12.98
CA SER A 213 10.51 18.27 -12.38
C SER A 213 9.81 19.16 -11.36
N LYS A 214 8.57 19.61 -11.64
CA LYS A 214 7.76 20.38 -10.70
C LYS A 214 7.46 19.58 -9.43
N GLY A 215 7.03 18.32 -9.57
CA GLY A 215 6.76 17.45 -8.42
C GLY A 215 7.99 17.24 -7.54
N VAL A 216 9.14 16.96 -8.15
CA VAL A 216 10.42 16.80 -7.43
C VAL A 216 10.82 18.08 -6.70
N MET A 217 10.73 19.24 -7.36
CA MET A 217 11.03 20.54 -6.75
C MET A 217 10.15 20.80 -5.53
N GLN A 218 8.83 20.60 -5.64
CA GLN A 218 7.90 20.82 -4.53
C GLN A 218 8.13 19.89 -3.35
N MET A 219 8.48 18.63 -3.61
CA MET A 219 8.85 17.69 -2.54
C MET A 219 10.12 18.15 -1.81
N ASN A 220 11.13 18.60 -2.56
CA ASN A 220 12.40 19.06 -1.97
C ASN A 220 12.25 20.36 -1.18
N GLU A 221 11.40 21.28 -1.65
CA GLU A 221 11.14 22.56 -1.00
C GLU A 221 10.11 22.48 0.13
N GLY A 222 9.42 21.35 0.28
CA GLY A 222 8.32 21.18 1.24
C GLY A 222 7.09 22.04 0.92
N THR A 223 6.80 22.21 -0.37
CA THR A 223 5.73 23.07 -0.90
C THR A 223 4.64 22.28 -1.64
N VAL A 224 4.52 20.97 -1.37
CA VAL A 224 3.48 20.13 -1.95
C VAL A 224 2.10 20.63 -1.50
N PRO A 225 1.13 20.85 -2.41
CA PRO A 225 -0.19 21.36 -2.04
C PRO A 225 -0.92 20.45 -1.06
N ARG A 226 -1.52 21.02 -0.01
CA ARG A 226 -2.40 20.26 0.90
C ARG A 226 -3.83 20.27 0.36
N VAL A 227 -4.23 19.17 -0.27
CA VAL A 227 -5.56 19.03 -0.87
C VAL A 227 -6.55 18.52 0.17
N MET A 228 -7.57 19.30 0.53
CA MET A 228 -8.62 18.84 1.46
C MET A 228 -9.84 18.34 0.70
N THR A 229 -9.95 17.02 0.54
CA THR A 229 -11.15 16.35 0.02
C THR A 229 -12.05 15.90 1.18
N GLN A 230 -13.32 15.59 0.89
CA GLN A 230 -14.22 15.02 1.89
C GLN A 230 -13.68 13.69 2.44
N SER A 231 -13.14 12.84 1.56
CA SER A 231 -12.53 11.55 1.93
C SER A 231 -11.33 11.75 2.85
N LYS A 232 -10.44 12.70 2.54
CA LYS A 232 -9.28 13.04 3.39
C LYS A 232 -9.66 13.59 4.76
N ASN A 233 -10.62 14.52 4.81
CA ASN A 233 -11.10 15.07 6.09
C ASN A 233 -11.66 13.98 6.99
N ARG A 234 -12.41 13.05 6.39
CA ARG A 234 -13.00 11.92 7.10
C ARG A 234 -11.94 10.95 7.60
N GLU A 235 -10.95 10.63 6.77
CA GLU A 235 -9.80 9.79 7.15
C GLU A 235 -9.03 10.42 8.33
N GLN A 236 -8.69 11.70 8.27
CA GLN A 236 -8.04 12.41 9.38
C GLN A 236 -8.85 12.37 10.67
N PHE A 237 -10.17 12.50 10.58
CA PHE A 237 -11.06 12.40 11.74
C PHE A 237 -10.98 11.01 12.39
N TYR A 238 -11.11 9.93 11.60
CA TYR A 238 -11.04 8.57 12.14
C TYR A 238 -9.66 8.20 12.64
N LEU A 239 -8.59 8.69 12.01
CA LEU A 239 -7.22 8.48 12.50
C LEU A 239 -7.04 9.09 13.89
N LYS A 240 -7.50 10.32 14.10
CA LYS A 240 -7.46 10.98 15.41
C LYS A 240 -8.33 10.27 16.44
N LEU A 241 -9.54 9.86 16.05
CA LEU A 241 -10.44 9.12 16.94
C LEU A 241 -9.82 7.77 17.34
N GLY A 242 -9.27 7.04 16.38
CA GLY A 242 -8.56 5.78 16.63
C GLY A 242 -7.35 5.95 17.54
N GLU A 243 -6.58 7.03 17.35
CA GLU A 243 -5.46 7.39 18.23
C GLU A 243 -5.91 7.58 19.68
N ILE A 244 -6.98 8.34 19.91
CA ILE A 244 -7.54 8.60 21.24
C ILE A 244 -8.05 7.30 21.88
N LEU A 245 -8.79 6.49 21.12
CA LEU A 245 -9.38 5.26 21.65
C LEU A 245 -8.32 4.20 21.96
N ASN A 246 -7.24 4.14 21.19
CA ASN A 246 -6.14 3.21 21.44
C ASN A 246 -5.32 3.59 22.69
N GLN A 247 -5.48 4.81 23.23
CA GLN A 247 -4.89 5.21 24.50
C GLN A 247 -5.70 4.74 25.72
N ILE A 248 -6.94 4.26 25.54
CA ILE A 248 -7.79 3.79 26.64
C ILE A 248 -7.23 2.44 27.16
N PRO A 249 -6.92 2.31 28.46
CA PRO A 249 -6.43 1.05 29.04
C PRO A 249 -7.38 -0.13 28.78
N VAL A 250 -6.83 -1.31 28.52
CA VAL A 250 -7.55 -2.56 28.17
C VAL A 250 -8.25 -2.50 26.80
N PHE A 251 -9.15 -1.54 26.57
CA PHE A 251 -9.85 -1.39 25.29
C PHE A 251 -8.88 -1.17 24.14
N GLY A 252 -7.93 -0.25 24.31
CA GLY A 252 -6.92 0.07 23.30
C GLY A 252 -6.00 -1.10 22.96
N HIS A 253 -5.70 -1.97 23.93
CA HIS A 253 -4.87 -3.15 23.70
C HIS A 253 -5.57 -4.15 22.77
N TYR A 254 -6.85 -4.46 23.03
CA TYR A 254 -7.60 -5.37 22.18
C TYR A 254 -8.04 -4.74 20.86
N SER A 255 -8.47 -3.47 20.87
CA SER A 255 -8.91 -2.78 19.66
C SER A 255 -7.77 -2.62 18.66
N SER A 256 -6.57 -2.27 19.11
CA SER A 256 -5.40 -2.05 18.25
C SER A 256 -4.98 -3.32 17.52
N ILE A 257 -5.07 -4.49 18.15
CA ILE A 257 -4.75 -5.80 17.54
C ILE A 257 -5.60 -6.05 16.28
N TYR A 258 -6.90 -5.74 16.32
CA TYR A 258 -7.80 -5.86 15.16
C TYR A 258 -7.77 -4.61 14.26
N GLY A 259 -6.72 -3.81 14.43
CA GLY A 259 -6.40 -2.62 13.65
C GLY A 259 -7.10 -1.33 14.08
N GLY A 260 -7.82 -1.35 15.21
CA GLY A 260 -8.56 -0.22 15.76
C GLY A 260 -9.80 0.17 14.93
N LEU A 261 -10.47 1.25 15.32
CA LEU A 261 -11.55 1.85 14.52
C LEU A 261 -11.09 2.37 13.14
N THR A 262 -9.78 2.54 12.95
CA THR A 262 -9.16 2.90 11.68
C THR A 262 -9.08 1.73 10.69
N SER A 263 -8.94 0.49 11.16
CA SER A 263 -9.10 -0.73 10.35
C SER A 263 -10.54 -0.90 9.87
N LEU A 264 -11.51 -0.62 10.75
CA LEU A 264 -12.93 -0.60 10.37
C LEU A 264 -13.19 0.42 9.24
N TYR A 265 -12.51 1.58 9.22
CA TYR A 265 -12.67 2.55 8.14
C TYR A 265 -12.22 2.03 6.76
N LEU A 266 -11.08 1.34 6.67
CA LEU A 266 -10.62 0.70 5.42
C LEU A 266 -11.52 -0.46 4.99
N GLN A 267 -12.37 -0.96 5.89
CA GLN A 267 -13.37 -2.00 5.64
C GLN A 267 -14.80 -1.47 5.42
N PHE A 268 -15.03 -0.15 5.50
CA PHE A 268 -16.35 0.46 5.27
C PHE A 268 -16.40 1.48 4.11
N PHE A 269 -15.27 1.83 3.46
CA PHE A 269 -15.18 2.74 2.29
C PHE A 269 -14.40 2.20 1.10
#